data_AF-A0AAE9M798-F1
#
_entry.id   AF-A0AAE9M798-F1
#
_cell.length_a   1.000
_cell.length_b   1.000
_cell.length_c   1.000
_cell.angle_alpha   90.00
_cell.angle_beta   90.00
_cell.angle_gamma   90.00
#
_symmetry.space_group_name_H-M   'P 1'
#
loop_
_entity.id
_entity.type
_entity.pdbx_description
1 polymer ?
#
loop_
_entity_poly.entity_id
_entity_poly.type
_entity_poly.pdbx_seq_one_letter_code
_entity_poly.pdbx_strand_id
1 'polypeptide(L)'
;MITGIEILKFGVEDRAASNKFLADFGLSQSTSDIEGTDLYQTQNGSKIYLFNCDDERLPTAIEQGSTLREVTWGVDSAQDLEDLAARLADVEGFKRTENTIECIDPNGMTIRFEQSFVKEVPELKTEGINQYGNIQRVNAASPVYEKGQPVAIGHVVFFTPDLATTENFYIEKVGFHLSDAYKNRGAFLRCRGEGYHHDLFLLSVPNKPAGLNHVAFVVRDIHEVIGGGLNMNRSEWSTFIGPGRHPISSAYFWYVNSPLGGAFEYYTNDDYLTEEWQPRVEEHRLELFTEWAIEGGLDDTTRRQVKPV
;
A
#
# COMPACT_ATOMS: atom_id res chain seq x y z
N MET A 1 1.59 -15.80 12.57
CA MET A 1 2.19 -14.45 12.51
C MET A 1 1.29 -13.55 11.66
N ILE A 2 1.59 -12.25 11.55
CA ILE A 2 0.83 -11.34 10.66
C ILE A 2 1.29 -11.60 9.21
N THR A 3 0.38 -11.65 8.24
CA THR A 3 0.68 -12.03 6.84
C THR A 3 0.84 -10.84 5.90
N GLY A 4 0.17 -9.72 6.18
CA GLY A 4 0.09 -8.56 5.30
C GLY A 4 -1.28 -7.89 5.38
N ILE A 5 -1.58 -7.01 4.43
CA ILE A 5 -2.84 -6.27 4.37
C ILE A 5 -3.91 -7.08 3.64
N GLU A 6 -5.07 -7.27 4.27
CA GLU A 6 -6.20 -8.02 3.72
C GLU A 6 -7.36 -7.11 3.27
N ILE A 7 -7.66 -6.08 4.07
CA ILE A 7 -8.80 -5.19 3.83
C ILE A 7 -8.41 -3.73 4.07
N LEU A 8 -8.86 -2.86 3.17
CA LEU A 8 -8.89 -1.42 3.35
C LEU A 8 -10.34 -0.91 3.31
N LYS A 9 -10.77 -0.14 4.30
CA LYS A 9 -12.08 0.53 4.27
C LYS A 9 -11.90 2.03 4.14
N PHE A 10 -12.39 2.59 3.04
CA PHE A 10 -12.38 4.02 2.78
C PHE A 10 -13.75 4.62 3.05
N GLY A 11 -13.75 5.82 3.65
CA GLY A 11 -14.91 6.71 3.64
C GLY A 11 -14.68 7.79 2.60
N VAL A 12 -15.59 7.93 1.64
CA VAL A 12 -15.40 8.82 0.49
C VAL A 12 -16.54 9.83 0.32
N GLU A 13 -16.20 11.04 -0.09
CA GLU A 13 -17.16 12.11 -0.36
C GLU A 13 -17.86 11.94 -1.72
N ASP A 14 -17.11 11.50 -2.74
CA ASP A 14 -17.63 11.20 -4.07
C ASP A 14 -17.47 9.71 -4.39
N ARG A 15 -18.56 8.99 -4.17
CA ARG A 15 -18.62 7.56 -4.41
C ARG A 15 -18.57 7.19 -5.89
N ALA A 16 -19.12 8.03 -6.78
CA ALA A 16 -19.10 7.78 -8.22
C ALA A 16 -17.67 7.93 -8.79
N ALA A 17 -16.98 9.01 -8.42
CA ALA A 17 -15.58 9.22 -8.80
C ALA A 17 -14.67 8.12 -8.22
N SER A 18 -14.91 7.70 -6.98
CA SER A 18 -14.13 6.64 -6.33
C SER A 18 -14.30 5.28 -7.03
N ASN A 19 -15.53 4.90 -7.39
CA ASN A 19 -15.77 3.67 -8.16
C ASN A 19 -15.10 3.73 -9.55
N LYS A 20 -15.19 4.87 -10.26
CA LYS A 20 -14.51 5.05 -11.54
C LYS A 20 -13.00 4.91 -11.39
N PHE A 21 -12.42 5.56 -10.38
CA PHE A 21 -10.99 5.50 -10.10
C PHE A 21 -10.50 4.07 -9.87
N LEU A 22 -11.15 3.31 -8.98
CA LEU A 22 -10.73 1.94 -8.69
C LEU A 22 -10.86 1.00 -9.90
N ALA A 23 -11.89 1.20 -10.74
CA ALA A 23 -12.04 0.44 -11.98
C ALA A 23 -10.94 0.77 -13.00
N ASP A 24 -10.62 2.06 -13.18
CA ASP A 24 -9.52 2.50 -14.06
C ASP A 24 -8.14 2.07 -13.52
N PHE A 25 -7.99 2.01 -12.20
CA PHE A 25 -6.80 1.49 -11.51
C PHE A 25 -6.64 -0.04 -11.66
N GLY A 26 -7.61 -0.71 -12.29
CA GLY A 26 -7.51 -2.12 -12.64
C GLY A 26 -7.91 -3.09 -11.53
N LEU A 27 -8.55 -2.61 -10.46
CA LEU A 27 -9.16 -3.49 -9.46
C LEU A 27 -10.48 -4.08 -9.98
N SER A 28 -10.81 -5.29 -9.52
CA SER A 28 -12.02 -5.99 -9.95
C SER A 28 -13.18 -5.67 -9.01
N GLN A 29 -14.25 -5.08 -9.53
CA GLN A 29 -15.47 -4.87 -8.75
C GLN A 29 -16.16 -6.22 -8.46
N SER A 30 -16.69 -6.37 -7.24
CA SER A 30 -17.45 -7.54 -6.81
C SER A 30 -18.69 -7.12 -6.00
N THR A 31 -19.64 -8.04 -5.85
CA THR A 31 -20.78 -7.81 -4.96
C THR A 31 -20.29 -7.67 -3.52
N SER A 32 -20.62 -6.53 -2.90
CA SER A 32 -20.27 -6.31 -1.50
C SER A 32 -21.03 -7.25 -0.56
N ASP A 33 -20.31 -7.79 0.42
CA ASP A 33 -20.83 -8.53 1.57
C ASP A 33 -21.24 -7.61 2.74
N ILE A 34 -21.02 -6.30 2.60
CA ILE A 34 -21.51 -5.26 3.51
C ILE A 34 -22.59 -4.45 2.80
N GLU A 35 -23.79 -4.38 3.39
CA GLU A 35 -24.92 -3.68 2.79
C GLU A 35 -24.62 -2.20 2.59
N GLY A 36 -24.97 -1.68 1.41
CA GLY A 36 -24.83 -0.26 1.09
C GLY A 36 -23.39 0.19 0.83
N THR A 37 -22.41 -0.71 0.67
CA THR A 37 -21.02 -0.39 0.31
C THR A 37 -20.65 -0.95 -1.06
N ASP A 38 -19.61 -0.43 -1.70
CA ASP A 38 -19.00 -1.04 -2.88
C ASP A 38 -17.77 -1.84 -2.48
N LEU A 39 -17.45 -2.88 -3.25
CA LEU A 39 -16.31 -3.75 -3.01
C LEU A 39 -15.48 -3.92 -4.29
N TYR A 40 -14.18 -3.70 -4.15
CA TYR A 40 -13.17 -4.01 -5.16
C TYR A 40 -12.15 -4.99 -4.60
N GLN A 41 -11.55 -5.79 -5.48
CA GLN A 41 -10.56 -6.79 -5.11
C GLN A 41 -9.33 -6.76 -6.01
N THR A 42 -8.19 -7.08 -5.40
CA THR A 42 -6.95 -7.45 -6.10
C THR A 42 -6.98 -8.93 -6.50
N GLN A 43 -6.03 -9.40 -7.30
CA GLN A 43 -6.01 -10.78 -7.80
C GLN A 43 -5.86 -11.82 -6.68
N ASN A 44 -5.13 -11.52 -5.60
CA ASN A 44 -4.97 -12.40 -4.45
C ASN A 44 -6.22 -12.44 -3.54
N GLY A 45 -7.21 -11.59 -3.80
CA GLY A 45 -8.47 -11.51 -3.06
C GLY A 45 -8.55 -10.39 -2.02
N SER A 46 -7.49 -9.60 -1.80
CA SER A 46 -7.53 -8.47 -0.84
C SER A 46 -8.66 -7.52 -1.19
N LYS A 47 -9.36 -6.98 -0.20
CA LYS A 47 -10.60 -6.23 -0.37
C LYS A 47 -10.43 -4.73 -0.12
N ILE A 48 -11.08 -3.93 -0.95
CA ILE A 48 -11.17 -2.48 -0.81
C ILE A 48 -12.65 -2.13 -0.77
N TYR A 49 -13.11 -1.62 0.38
CA TYR A 49 -14.50 -1.20 0.56
C TYR A 49 -14.65 0.32 0.45
N LEU A 50 -15.71 0.74 -0.23
CA LEU A 50 -16.14 2.14 -0.30
C LEU A 50 -17.42 2.35 0.51
N PHE A 51 -17.31 3.18 1.53
CA PHE A 51 -18.42 3.71 2.30
C PHE A 51 -18.61 5.19 1.96
N ASN A 52 -19.83 5.71 2.17
CA ASN A 52 -19.99 7.17 2.22
C ASN A 52 -19.20 7.71 3.42
N CYS A 53 -18.60 8.90 3.31
CA CYS A 53 -17.73 9.46 4.35
C CYS A 53 -18.41 9.62 5.73
N ASP A 54 -19.74 9.81 5.74
CA ASP A 54 -20.61 10.02 6.90
C ASP A 54 -21.25 8.72 7.43
N ASP A 55 -20.89 7.56 6.88
CA ASP A 55 -21.41 6.28 7.33
C ASP A 55 -20.99 5.99 8.78
N GLU A 56 -21.95 5.88 9.69
CA GLU A 56 -21.74 5.69 11.14
C GLU A 56 -21.02 4.38 11.49
N ARG A 57 -20.95 3.42 10.54
CA ARG A 57 -20.24 2.15 10.72
C ARG A 57 -18.72 2.30 10.57
N LEU A 58 -18.25 3.42 10.00
CA LEU A 58 -16.82 3.67 9.87
C LEU A 58 -16.20 4.16 11.18
N PRO A 59 -14.98 3.71 11.53
CA PRO A 59 -14.23 4.29 12.64
C PRO A 59 -13.95 5.78 12.42
N THR A 60 -13.59 6.54 13.46
CA THR A 60 -13.28 7.97 13.32
C THR A 60 -12.17 8.22 12.30
N ALA A 61 -12.30 9.27 11.48
CA ALA A 61 -11.29 9.62 10.48
C ALA A 61 -10.05 10.26 11.13
N ILE A 62 -8.86 9.93 10.64
CA ILE A 62 -7.60 10.55 11.07
C ILE A 62 -7.35 11.92 10.43
N GLU A 63 -8.08 12.24 9.36
CA GLU A 63 -8.04 13.51 8.65
C GLU A 63 -9.43 13.85 8.06
N GLN A 64 -9.57 15.06 7.50
CA GLN A 64 -10.82 15.52 6.90
C GLN A 64 -10.96 15.03 5.45
N GLY A 65 -12.21 14.87 4.99
CA GLY A 65 -12.56 14.49 3.62
C GLY A 65 -12.47 12.98 3.36
N SER A 66 -12.34 12.60 2.09
CA SER A 66 -12.10 11.20 1.71
C SER A 66 -10.78 10.68 2.30
N THR A 67 -10.83 9.58 3.06
CA THR A 67 -9.63 8.95 3.61
C THR A 67 -9.86 7.49 3.98
N LEU A 68 -8.76 6.79 4.27
CA LEU A 68 -8.74 5.44 4.82
C LEU A 68 -9.18 5.49 6.30
N ARG A 69 -10.06 4.57 6.69
CA ARG A 69 -10.70 4.55 8.01
C ARG A 69 -10.36 3.30 8.82
N GLU A 70 -9.95 2.22 8.16
CA GLU A 70 -9.57 0.96 8.78
C GLU A 70 -8.57 0.20 7.89
N VAL A 71 -7.55 -0.38 8.51
CA VAL A 71 -6.65 -1.36 7.89
C VAL A 71 -6.81 -2.70 8.61
N THR A 72 -7.20 -3.73 7.87
CA THR A 72 -7.22 -5.11 8.39
C THR A 72 -5.98 -5.86 7.93
N TRP A 73 -5.27 -6.41 8.90
CA TRP A 73 -4.10 -7.24 8.72
C TRP A 73 -4.46 -8.71 8.91
N GLY A 74 -3.93 -9.57 8.05
CA GLY A 74 -4.15 -11.01 8.14
C GLY A 74 -3.24 -11.64 9.19
N VAL A 75 -3.70 -12.72 9.82
CA VAL A 75 -2.86 -13.61 10.64
C VAL A 75 -2.93 -15.05 10.16
N ASP A 76 -1.84 -15.81 10.32
CA ASP A 76 -1.75 -17.20 9.83
C ASP A 76 -2.76 -18.13 10.54
N SER A 77 -2.96 -17.94 11.85
CA SER A 77 -3.72 -18.86 12.68
C SER A 77 -4.54 -18.17 13.77
N ALA A 78 -5.53 -18.90 14.30
CA ALA A 78 -6.30 -18.45 15.46
C ALA A 78 -5.41 -18.21 16.69
N GLN A 79 -4.33 -19.00 16.88
CA GLN A 79 -3.41 -18.81 18.00
C GLN A 79 -2.65 -17.48 17.89
N ASP A 80 -2.26 -17.08 16.69
CA ASP A 80 -1.62 -15.78 16.49
C ASP A 80 -2.55 -14.61 16.83
N LEU A 81 -3.85 -14.78 16.54
CA LEU A 81 -4.86 -13.80 16.93
C LEU A 81 -5.01 -13.71 18.45
N GLU A 82 -4.97 -14.85 19.16
CA GLU A 82 -4.97 -14.89 20.63
C GLU A 82 -3.76 -14.18 21.24
N ASP A 83 -2.57 -14.48 20.72
CA ASP A 83 -1.32 -13.91 21.21
C ASP A 83 -1.30 -12.38 21.00
N LEU A 84 -1.79 -11.92 19.84
CA LEU A 84 -1.92 -10.50 19.55
C LEU A 84 -3.01 -9.84 20.42
N ALA A 85 -4.13 -10.51 20.66
CA ALA A 85 -5.17 -10.04 21.56
C ALA A 85 -4.64 -9.80 22.98
N ALA A 86 -3.78 -10.69 23.48
CA ALA A 86 -3.14 -10.53 24.78
C ALA A 86 -2.20 -9.33 24.82
N ARG A 87 -1.43 -9.06 23.75
CA ARG A 87 -0.52 -7.90 23.66
C ARG A 87 -1.25 -6.56 23.54
N LEU A 88 -2.42 -6.55 22.88
CA LEU A 88 -3.19 -5.34 22.58
C LEU A 88 -4.31 -5.04 23.58
N ALA A 89 -4.51 -5.89 24.60
CA ALA A 89 -5.63 -5.77 25.54
C ALA A 89 -5.68 -4.45 26.32
N ASP A 90 -4.54 -3.76 26.47
CA ASP A 90 -4.38 -2.47 27.14
C ASP A 90 -4.33 -1.27 26.18
N VAL A 91 -4.46 -1.51 24.87
CA VAL A 91 -4.41 -0.48 23.84
C VAL A 91 -5.76 0.23 23.70
N GLU A 92 -5.73 1.52 23.41
CA GLU A 92 -6.94 2.31 23.17
C GLU A 92 -7.82 1.71 22.08
N GLY A 93 -9.14 1.74 22.31
CA GLY A 93 -10.12 1.23 21.36
C GLY A 93 -10.10 -0.29 21.18
N PHE A 94 -9.40 -1.04 22.03
CA PHE A 94 -9.35 -2.50 21.92
C PHE A 94 -10.76 -3.12 21.99
N LYS A 95 -11.13 -3.86 20.94
CA LYS A 95 -12.34 -4.67 20.90
C LYS A 95 -12.02 -6.04 20.33
N ARG A 96 -12.77 -7.03 20.79
CA ARG A 96 -12.60 -8.42 20.39
C ARG A 96 -13.95 -9.07 20.09
N THR A 97 -13.99 -9.79 18.98
CA THR A 97 -15.06 -10.72 18.63
C THR A 97 -14.53 -12.16 18.66
N GLU A 98 -15.32 -13.12 18.20
CA GLU A 98 -14.89 -14.52 18.04
C GLU A 98 -13.73 -14.63 17.04
N ASN A 99 -13.78 -13.88 15.94
CA ASN A 99 -12.88 -14.07 14.79
C ASN A 99 -11.92 -12.90 14.57
N THR A 100 -12.13 -11.77 15.25
CA THR A 100 -11.36 -10.54 15.00
C THR A 100 -11.00 -9.82 16.28
N ILE A 101 -9.92 -9.05 16.21
CA ILE A 101 -9.59 -8.00 17.18
C ILE A 101 -9.34 -6.69 16.45
N GLU A 102 -9.58 -5.57 17.12
CA GLU A 102 -9.28 -4.23 16.61
C GLU A 102 -8.79 -3.34 17.74
N CYS A 103 -8.00 -2.31 17.42
CA CYS A 103 -7.61 -1.24 18.33
C CYS A 103 -7.29 0.04 17.52
N ILE A 104 -6.97 1.13 18.23
CA ILE A 104 -6.59 2.40 17.63
C ILE A 104 -5.08 2.57 17.81
N ASP A 105 -4.35 2.81 16.71
CA ASP A 105 -2.92 3.08 16.75
C ASP A 105 -2.63 4.51 17.28
N PRO A 106 -1.38 4.87 17.61
CA PRO A 106 -1.05 6.21 18.08
C PRO A 106 -1.33 7.34 17.08
N ASN A 107 -1.54 7.02 15.80
CA ASN A 107 -1.90 7.97 14.75
C ASN A 107 -3.42 8.18 14.66
N GLY A 108 -4.21 7.47 15.46
CA GLY A 108 -5.68 7.46 15.45
C GLY A 108 -6.31 6.52 14.43
N MET A 109 -5.50 5.75 13.68
CA MET A 109 -5.97 4.79 12.69
C MET A 109 -6.51 3.55 13.39
N THR A 110 -7.69 3.10 12.96
CA THR A 110 -8.21 1.82 13.43
C THR A 110 -7.50 0.69 12.67
N ILE A 111 -6.84 -0.18 13.43
CA ILE A 111 -6.21 -1.40 12.90
C ILE A 111 -6.98 -2.61 13.40
N ARG A 112 -7.26 -3.53 12.48
CA ARG A 112 -7.99 -4.77 12.73
C ARG A 112 -7.13 -5.96 12.35
N PHE A 113 -7.36 -7.10 13.00
CA PHE A 113 -6.70 -8.36 12.70
C PHE A 113 -7.73 -9.47 12.62
N GLU A 114 -7.57 -10.33 11.61
CA GLU A 114 -8.38 -11.54 11.43
C GLU A 114 -7.57 -12.60 10.67
N GLN A 115 -8.05 -13.85 10.66
CA GLN A 115 -7.34 -14.90 9.93
C GLN A 115 -7.26 -14.57 8.43
N SER A 116 -6.05 -14.71 7.87
CA SER A 116 -5.76 -14.39 6.47
C SER A 116 -6.66 -15.18 5.51
N PHE A 117 -7.19 -14.50 4.49
CA PHE A 117 -8.03 -15.12 3.46
C PHE A 117 -7.52 -14.89 2.03
N VAL A 118 -6.52 -14.02 1.85
CA VAL A 118 -5.82 -13.88 0.56
C VAL A 118 -5.16 -15.20 0.14
N LYS A 119 -4.98 -15.33 -1.17
CA LYS A 119 -4.47 -16.55 -1.79
C LYS A 119 -3.25 -16.25 -2.63
N GLU A 120 -2.33 -17.20 -2.69
CA GLU A 120 -1.30 -17.16 -3.72
C GLU A 120 -1.93 -17.14 -5.12
N VAL A 121 -1.26 -16.46 -6.06
CA VAL A 121 -1.69 -16.34 -7.45
C VAL A 121 -0.67 -17.05 -8.36
N PRO A 122 -0.50 -18.39 -8.26
CA PRO A 122 0.57 -19.12 -8.94
C PRO A 122 0.42 -19.14 -10.48
N GLU A 123 -0.77 -18.82 -10.98
CA GLU A 123 -1.05 -18.73 -12.41
C GLU A 123 -0.46 -17.45 -13.04
N LEU A 124 -0.14 -16.45 -12.21
CA LEU A 124 0.43 -15.19 -12.67
C LEU A 124 1.90 -15.40 -13.06
N LYS A 125 2.16 -15.36 -14.36
CA LYS A 125 3.52 -15.46 -14.89
C LYS A 125 4.09 -14.07 -15.13
N THR A 126 5.27 -13.83 -14.60
CA THR A 126 6.15 -12.73 -14.97
C THR A 126 7.12 -13.22 -16.06
N GLU A 127 7.18 -12.49 -17.17
CA GLU A 127 8.19 -12.76 -18.19
C GLU A 127 9.56 -12.30 -17.66
N GLY A 128 10.53 -13.21 -17.64
CA GLY A 128 11.87 -12.91 -17.13
C GLY A 128 12.55 -11.74 -17.86
N ILE A 129 13.45 -11.01 -17.20
CA ILE A 129 14.20 -9.89 -17.82
C ILE A 129 15.55 -10.37 -18.38
N ASN A 130 15.88 -9.98 -19.61
CA ASN A 130 17.22 -10.20 -20.16
C ASN A 130 18.20 -9.20 -19.54
N GLN A 131 19.11 -9.71 -18.71
CA GLN A 131 20.21 -8.96 -18.11
C GLN A 131 21.55 -9.43 -18.69
N TYR A 132 22.61 -8.62 -18.55
CA TYR A 132 23.95 -9.04 -18.98
C TYR A 132 24.36 -10.33 -18.27
N GLY A 133 24.56 -11.41 -19.04
CA GLY A 133 24.89 -12.73 -18.51
C GLY A 133 23.71 -13.58 -18.05
N ASN A 134 22.47 -13.08 -18.14
CA ASN A 134 21.25 -13.81 -17.74
C ASN A 134 20.13 -13.54 -18.77
N ILE A 135 20.06 -14.38 -19.81
CA ILE A 135 19.07 -14.28 -20.89
C ILE A 135 17.90 -15.21 -20.56
N GLN A 136 16.75 -14.63 -20.18
CA GLN A 136 15.53 -15.37 -19.81
C GLN A 136 14.48 -15.39 -20.94
N ARG A 137 14.58 -14.48 -21.92
CA ARG A 137 13.72 -14.39 -23.10
C ARG A 137 14.54 -14.63 -24.36
N VAL A 138 14.25 -15.73 -25.05
CA VAL A 138 14.85 -16.10 -26.36
C VAL A 138 13.75 -16.11 -27.41
N ASN A 139 13.96 -15.41 -28.52
CA ASN A 139 12.96 -15.26 -29.60
C ASN A 139 11.60 -14.71 -29.12
N ALA A 140 11.59 -13.95 -28.02
CA ALA A 140 10.41 -13.33 -27.43
C ALA A 140 10.70 -11.88 -27.03
N ALA A 141 9.74 -10.99 -27.26
CA ALA A 141 9.79 -9.59 -26.81
C ALA A 141 9.34 -9.46 -25.34
N SER A 142 9.72 -8.37 -24.67
CA SER A 142 9.15 -8.04 -23.35
C SER A 142 7.67 -7.67 -23.46
N PRO A 143 6.87 -7.93 -22.42
CA PRO A 143 5.47 -7.53 -22.41
C PRO A 143 5.30 -6.00 -22.46
N VAL A 144 4.17 -5.57 -23.01
CA VAL A 144 3.68 -4.19 -22.95
C VAL A 144 2.24 -4.28 -22.44
N TYR A 145 1.98 -3.65 -21.30
CA TYR A 145 0.67 -3.71 -20.66
C TYR A 145 -0.15 -2.48 -21.01
N GLU A 146 -1.42 -2.67 -21.36
CA GLU A 146 -2.34 -1.56 -21.63
C GLU A 146 -2.88 -0.92 -20.36
N LYS A 147 -2.93 -1.67 -19.26
CA LYS A 147 -3.35 -1.23 -17.92
C LYS A 147 -2.71 -2.10 -16.83
N GLY A 148 -2.71 -1.61 -15.61
CA GLY A 148 -2.30 -2.36 -14.43
C GLY A 148 -3.38 -3.35 -13.98
N GLN A 149 -2.96 -4.47 -13.40
CA GLN A 149 -3.82 -5.43 -12.71
C GLN A 149 -3.20 -5.75 -11.33
N PRO A 150 -3.49 -4.95 -10.30
CA PRO A 150 -2.99 -5.17 -8.94
C PRO A 150 -3.10 -6.63 -8.47
N VAL A 151 -1.97 -7.22 -8.09
CA VAL A 151 -1.90 -8.60 -7.61
C VAL A 151 -2.33 -8.67 -6.16
N ALA A 152 -1.78 -7.78 -5.33
CA ALA A 152 -2.05 -7.69 -3.90
C ALA A 152 -1.93 -6.23 -3.44
N ILE A 153 -2.41 -5.96 -2.23
CA ILE A 153 -2.04 -4.74 -1.49
C ILE A 153 -0.66 -4.99 -0.89
N GLY A 154 0.28 -4.11 -1.19
CA GLY A 154 1.64 -4.20 -0.70
C GLY A 154 1.82 -3.49 0.63
N HIS A 155 1.70 -2.16 0.58
CA HIS A 155 1.92 -1.33 1.75
C HIS A 155 0.93 -0.17 1.88
N VAL A 156 0.79 0.32 3.10
CA VAL A 156 0.09 1.58 3.42
C VAL A 156 1.09 2.55 4.04
N VAL A 157 0.93 3.83 3.71
CA VAL A 157 1.83 4.88 4.19
C VAL A 157 1.04 5.97 4.88
N PHE A 158 1.42 6.26 6.11
CA PHE A 158 0.79 7.31 6.91
C PHE A 158 1.76 8.43 7.19
N PHE A 159 1.24 9.66 7.10
CA PHE A 159 1.85 10.76 7.81
C PHE A 159 1.66 10.56 9.32
N THR A 160 2.72 10.76 10.10
CA THR A 160 2.65 10.71 11.58
C THR A 160 3.30 11.95 12.22
N PRO A 161 2.61 12.63 13.15
CA PRO A 161 3.18 13.76 13.89
C PRO A 161 4.16 13.30 14.98
N ASP A 162 4.09 12.04 15.43
CA ASP A 162 4.95 11.46 16.48
C ASP A 162 5.50 10.10 16.03
N LEU A 163 6.53 10.15 15.20
CA LEU A 163 7.14 8.96 14.60
C LEU A 163 7.63 7.97 15.66
N ALA A 164 8.28 8.43 16.72
CA ALA A 164 8.87 7.55 17.72
C ALA A 164 7.79 6.76 18.46
N THR A 165 6.69 7.42 18.85
CA THR A 165 5.57 6.74 19.51
C THR A 165 4.88 5.75 18.58
N THR A 166 4.58 6.15 17.33
CA THR A 166 3.92 5.27 16.36
C THR A 166 4.80 4.07 15.97
N GLU A 167 6.10 4.28 15.70
CA GLU A 167 7.06 3.23 15.37
C GLU A 167 7.17 2.20 16.50
N ASN A 168 7.38 2.65 17.74
CA ASN A 168 7.48 1.76 18.89
C ASN A 168 6.20 0.95 19.12
N PHE A 169 5.03 1.52 18.85
CA PHE A 169 3.77 0.79 18.94
C PHE A 169 3.73 -0.38 17.95
N TYR A 170 4.04 -0.14 16.68
CA TYR A 170 4.01 -1.21 15.67
C TYR A 170 5.07 -2.28 15.94
N ILE A 171 6.25 -1.91 16.45
CA ILE A 171 7.30 -2.88 16.78
C ILE A 171 6.95 -3.67 18.06
N GLU A 172 6.69 -2.99 19.17
CA GLU A 172 6.62 -3.64 20.48
C GLU A 172 5.24 -4.24 20.80
N LYS A 173 4.16 -3.63 20.33
CA LYS A 173 2.79 -4.10 20.60
C LYS A 173 2.28 -5.01 19.50
N VAL A 174 2.38 -4.55 18.24
CA VAL A 174 1.87 -5.32 17.09
C VAL A 174 2.83 -6.45 16.74
N GLY A 175 4.14 -6.17 16.69
CA GLY A 175 5.20 -7.14 16.39
C GLY A 175 5.78 -7.01 14.98
N PHE A 176 5.75 -5.81 14.40
CA PHE A 176 6.38 -5.55 13.10
C PHE A 176 7.91 -5.44 13.24
N HIS A 177 8.61 -5.69 12.13
CA HIS A 177 10.05 -5.61 12.05
C HIS A 177 10.47 -4.36 11.28
N LEU A 178 11.44 -3.62 11.81
CA LEU A 178 12.08 -2.54 11.07
C LEU A 178 12.89 -3.12 9.91
N SER A 179 12.67 -2.58 8.71
CA SER A 179 13.44 -2.91 7.52
C SER A 179 14.49 -1.85 7.27
N ASP A 180 14.09 -0.58 7.21
CA ASP A 180 15.00 0.55 7.10
C ASP A 180 14.34 1.80 7.70
N ALA A 181 15.11 2.87 7.90
CA ALA A 181 14.62 4.14 8.39
C ALA A 181 15.29 5.33 7.73
N TYR A 182 14.55 6.43 7.63
CA TYR A 182 15.12 7.77 7.50
C TYR A 182 15.16 8.41 8.87
N LYS A 183 16.35 8.82 9.32
CA LYS A 183 16.56 9.35 10.67
C LYS A 183 15.60 10.51 10.99
N ASN A 184 14.82 10.35 12.07
CA ASN A 184 13.79 11.29 12.53
C ASN A 184 12.74 11.64 11.48
N ARG A 185 12.60 10.81 10.43
CA ARG A 185 11.83 11.15 9.25
C ARG A 185 10.88 10.04 8.83
N GLY A 186 11.28 8.79 8.90
CA GLY A 186 10.34 7.71 8.70
C GLY A 186 10.90 6.33 8.97
N ALA A 187 9.99 5.37 9.11
CA ALA A 187 10.29 3.99 9.46
C ALA A 187 9.53 3.04 8.53
N PHE A 188 10.27 2.18 7.82
CA PHE A 188 9.74 1.16 6.93
C PHE A 188 9.62 -0.15 7.72
N LEU A 189 8.40 -0.62 7.90
CA LEU A 189 8.06 -1.73 8.79
C LEU A 189 7.43 -2.86 7.97
N ARG A 190 7.92 -4.09 8.17
CA ARG A 190 7.34 -5.30 7.58
C ARG A 190 6.66 -6.15 8.65
N CYS A 191 5.61 -6.86 8.27
CA CYS A 191 4.80 -7.67 9.19
C CYS A 191 5.55 -8.89 9.75
N ARG A 192 6.58 -9.37 9.06
CA ARG A 192 7.25 -10.64 9.34
C ARG A 192 8.76 -10.51 9.26
N GLY A 193 9.47 -11.35 10.01
CA GLY A 193 10.93 -11.43 9.96
C GLY A 193 11.46 -11.69 8.54
N GLU A 194 10.79 -12.60 7.82
CA GLU A 194 11.02 -12.91 6.40
C GLU A 194 9.84 -12.47 5.53
N GLY A 195 10.10 -11.61 4.54
CA GLY A 195 9.07 -11.02 3.69
C GLY A 195 9.59 -9.85 2.85
N TYR A 196 8.69 -9.19 2.13
CA TYR A 196 9.01 -7.99 1.36
C TYR A 196 9.40 -6.80 2.25
N HIS A 197 10.05 -5.81 1.65
CA HIS A 197 10.74 -4.73 2.36
C HIS A 197 9.85 -4.03 3.39
N HIS A 198 8.57 -3.77 3.09
CA HIS A 198 7.66 -3.18 4.07
C HIS A 198 6.20 -3.40 3.68
N ASP A 199 5.34 -3.43 4.68
CA ASP A 199 3.88 -3.38 4.55
C ASP A 199 3.31 -2.06 5.13
N LEU A 200 4.11 -1.37 5.95
CA LEU A 200 3.78 -0.09 6.55
C LEU A 200 4.97 0.86 6.43
N PHE A 201 4.72 2.09 5.97
CA PHE A 201 5.69 3.18 6.10
C PHE A 201 5.11 4.34 6.91
N LEU A 202 5.81 4.71 7.97
CA LEU A 202 5.49 5.86 8.78
C LEU A 202 6.36 7.04 8.33
N LEU A 203 5.74 8.12 7.89
CA LEU A 203 6.43 9.30 7.39
C LEU A 203 6.10 10.50 8.28
N SER A 204 7.06 10.99 9.05
CA SER A 204 6.91 12.28 9.72
C SER A 204 7.16 13.41 8.74
N VAL A 205 6.41 14.51 8.79
CA VAL A 205 6.69 15.75 8.06
C VAL A 205 6.51 16.94 9.01
N PRO A 206 7.43 17.92 9.08
CA PRO A 206 7.30 19.00 10.06
C PRO A 206 5.95 19.71 9.87
N ASN A 207 5.20 19.85 10.95
CA ASN A 207 3.86 20.46 10.98
C ASN A 207 2.78 19.74 10.14
N LYS A 208 3.03 18.50 9.70
CA LYS A 208 2.00 17.68 9.05
C LYS A 208 1.29 16.84 10.12
N PRO A 209 -0.05 16.91 10.22
CA PRO A 209 -0.81 16.05 11.12
C PRO A 209 -0.83 14.59 10.63
N ALA A 210 -1.43 13.72 11.43
CA ALA A 210 -1.80 12.38 11.00
C ALA A 210 -2.63 12.44 9.70
N GLY A 211 -2.42 11.48 8.81
CA GLY A 211 -3.17 11.40 7.55
C GLY A 211 -2.65 10.32 6.62
N LEU A 212 -3.42 9.98 5.60
CA LEU A 212 -3.02 9.04 4.57
C LEU A 212 -2.05 9.70 3.59
N ASN A 213 -0.89 9.07 3.36
CA ASN A 213 -0.01 9.46 2.26
C ASN A 213 -0.41 8.70 1.00
N HIS A 214 -0.29 7.37 1.02
CA HIS A 214 -0.71 6.53 -0.09
C HIS A 214 -0.97 5.08 0.33
N VAL A 215 -1.61 4.34 -0.56
CA VAL A 215 -1.70 2.88 -0.55
C VAL A 215 -1.09 2.33 -1.82
N ALA A 216 -0.34 1.25 -1.70
CA ALA A 216 0.41 0.68 -2.80
C ALA A 216 -0.01 -0.74 -3.14
N PHE A 217 0.04 -1.02 -4.43
CA PHE A 217 -0.44 -2.25 -5.02
C PHE A 217 0.66 -2.86 -5.87
N VAL A 218 1.05 -4.08 -5.52
CA VAL A 218 2.08 -4.79 -6.28
C VAL A 218 1.52 -5.26 -7.61
N VAL A 219 2.27 -5.01 -8.67
CA VAL A 219 2.00 -5.50 -10.04
C VAL A 219 3.13 -6.43 -10.49
N ARG A 220 2.93 -7.15 -11.59
CA ARG A 220 3.83 -8.21 -12.05
C ARG A 220 5.28 -7.73 -12.16
N ASP A 221 5.49 -6.67 -12.91
CA ASP A 221 6.81 -6.20 -13.28
C ASP A 221 6.79 -4.70 -13.60
N ILE A 222 7.98 -4.16 -13.90
CA ILE A 222 8.15 -2.74 -14.23
C ILE A 222 7.35 -2.35 -15.48
N HIS A 223 7.16 -3.25 -16.44
CA HIS A 223 6.38 -2.94 -17.64
C HIS A 223 4.91 -2.73 -17.28
N GLU A 224 4.38 -3.46 -16.31
CA GLU A 224 3.02 -3.27 -15.80
C GLU A 224 2.88 -1.98 -14.97
N VAL A 225 3.90 -1.58 -14.20
CA VAL A 225 3.93 -0.25 -13.55
C VAL A 225 3.78 0.86 -14.60
N ILE A 226 4.54 0.77 -15.69
CA ILE A 226 4.47 1.75 -16.80
C ILE A 226 3.11 1.71 -17.50
N GLY A 227 2.60 0.52 -17.83
CA GLY A 227 1.30 0.34 -18.47
C GLY A 227 0.15 0.88 -17.62
N GLY A 228 0.17 0.61 -16.31
CA GLY A 228 -0.79 1.10 -15.34
C GLY A 228 -0.82 2.61 -15.24
N GLY A 229 0.34 3.26 -15.05
CA GLY A 229 0.42 4.72 -14.98
C GLY A 229 -0.03 5.41 -16.27
N LEU A 230 0.36 4.88 -17.44
CA LEU A 230 -0.10 5.41 -18.72
C LEU A 230 -1.61 5.25 -18.92
N ASN A 231 -2.20 4.16 -18.44
CA ASN A 231 -3.66 3.99 -18.45
C ASN A 231 -4.35 5.03 -17.58
N MET A 232 -3.82 5.29 -16.38
CA MET A 232 -4.41 6.28 -15.48
C MET A 232 -4.39 7.68 -16.09
N ASN A 233 -3.27 8.08 -16.71
CA ASN A 233 -3.19 9.36 -17.42
C ASN A 233 -4.15 9.44 -18.61
N ARG A 234 -4.29 8.34 -19.38
CA ARG A 234 -5.27 8.25 -20.49
C ARG A 234 -6.72 8.34 -20.01
N SER A 235 -7.00 7.83 -18.81
CA SER A 235 -8.29 7.95 -18.13
C SER A 235 -8.46 9.30 -17.38
N GLU A 236 -7.59 10.27 -17.66
CA GLU A 236 -7.58 11.65 -17.15
C GLU A 236 -7.33 11.76 -15.64
N TRP A 237 -6.73 10.74 -15.03
CA TRP A 237 -6.24 10.80 -13.66
C TRP A 237 -4.85 11.42 -13.62
N SER A 238 -4.61 12.29 -12.64
CA SER A 238 -3.33 12.99 -12.54
C SER A 238 -2.27 12.15 -11.84
N THR A 239 -1.09 12.07 -12.46
CA THR A 239 0.12 11.53 -11.82
C THR A 239 0.54 12.47 -10.69
N PHE A 240 0.75 11.92 -9.49
CA PHE A 240 1.41 12.65 -8.41
C PHE A 240 2.92 12.73 -8.68
N ILE A 241 3.56 11.57 -8.83
CA ILE A 241 4.95 11.43 -9.23
C ILE A 241 5.17 10.04 -9.83
N GLY A 242 5.88 9.95 -10.95
CA GLY A 242 6.16 8.66 -11.57
C GLY A 242 6.24 8.71 -13.10
N PRO A 243 6.77 7.67 -13.75
CA PRO A 243 7.40 6.52 -13.12
C PRO A 243 8.69 6.91 -12.40
N GLY A 244 9.10 6.11 -11.42
CA GLY A 244 10.31 6.34 -10.65
C GLY A 244 10.89 5.08 -10.02
N ARG A 245 11.99 5.23 -9.30
CA ARG A 245 12.62 4.19 -8.48
C ARG A 245 13.00 4.70 -7.10
N HIS A 246 12.67 3.92 -6.07
CA HIS A 246 13.12 4.13 -4.70
C HIS A 246 14.47 3.42 -4.45
N PRO A 247 15.51 4.13 -3.98
CA PRO A 247 16.76 3.50 -3.57
C PRO A 247 16.63 2.62 -2.33
N ILE A 248 15.76 3.01 -1.39
CA ILE A 248 15.66 2.33 -0.08
C ILE A 248 15.08 0.92 -0.20
N SER A 249 14.00 0.73 -0.94
CA SER A 249 13.37 -0.58 -1.14
C SER A 249 13.69 -1.24 -2.47
N SER A 250 14.46 -0.58 -3.35
CA SER A 250 14.68 -0.95 -4.75
C SER A 250 13.45 -0.90 -5.67
N ALA A 251 12.27 -0.54 -5.15
CA ALA A 251 11.01 -0.60 -5.86
C ALA A 251 10.92 0.40 -7.03
N TYR A 252 10.39 -0.05 -8.16
CA TYR A 252 9.88 0.85 -9.20
C TYR A 252 8.44 1.23 -8.88
N PHE A 253 8.08 2.49 -9.09
CA PHE A 253 6.78 3.02 -8.68
C PHE A 253 6.14 3.92 -9.73
N TRP A 254 4.83 4.10 -9.61
CA TRP A 254 4.08 5.21 -10.19
C TRP A 254 2.89 5.60 -9.30
N TYR A 255 2.88 6.83 -8.80
CA TYR A 255 1.82 7.37 -7.94
C TYR A 255 0.77 8.16 -8.72
N VAL A 256 -0.51 7.93 -8.41
CA VAL A 256 -1.67 8.59 -9.01
C VAL A 256 -2.51 9.22 -7.90
N ASN A 257 -2.89 10.49 -8.06
CA ASN A 257 -3.75 11.18 -7.11
C ASN A 257 -5.13 10.51 -7.07
N SER A 258 -5.64 10.25 -5.87
CA SER A 258 -6.86 9.46 -5.68
C SER A 258 -8.01 10.31 -5.11
N PRO A 259 -9.25 10.16 -5.60
CA PRO A 259 -10.43 10.76 -4.97
C PRO A 259 -10.80 10.09 -3.63
N LEU A 260 -10.15 8.98 -3.27
CA LEU A 260 -10.32 8.29 -1.98
C LEU A 260 -9.48 8.91 -0.85
N GLY A 261 -8.66 9.92 -1.15
CA GLY A 261 -7.63 10.44 -0.25
C GLY A 261 -6.26 9.84 -0.55
N GLY A 262 -5.20 10.59 -0.23
CA GLY A 262 -3.82 10.21 -0.55
C GLY A 262 -3.58 9.95 -2.05
N ALA A 263 -2.54 9.16 -2.34
CA ALA A 263 -2.28 8.61 -3.67
C ALA A 263 -2.46 7.09 -3.70
N PHE A 264 -2.65 6.53 -4.89
CA PHE A 264 -2.50 5.10 -5.13
C PHE A 264 -1.22 4.85 -5.92
N GLU A 265 -0.47 3.83 -5.53
CA GLU A 265 0.81 3.47 -6.13
C GLU A 265 0.73 2.12 -6.84
N TYR A 266 1.18 2.05 -8.09
CA TYR A 266 1.63 0.78 -8.67
C TYR A 266 3.10 0.60 -8.38
N TYR A 267 3.50 -0.56 -7.86
CA TYR A 267 4.90 -0.84 -7.62
C TYR A 267 5.30 -2.30 -7.88
N THR A 268 6.60 -2.54 -7.98
CA THR A 268 7.21 -3.88 -8.12
C THR A 268 8.70 -3.82 -7.78
N ASN A 269 9.37 -4.98 -7.72
CA ASN A 269 10.81 -5.13 -7.50
C ASN A 269 11.28 -4.55 -6.16
N ASP A 270 10.47 -4.64 -5.12
CA ASP A 270 10.91 -4.37 -3.77
C ASP A 270 11.79 -5.50 -3.22
N ASP A 271 12.71 -5.15 -2.32
CA ASP A 271 13.64 -6.10 -1.72
C ASP A 271 12.90 -7.14 -0.86
N TYR A 272 13.38 -8.39 -0.89
CA TYR A 272 12.92 -9.47 -0.01
C TYR A 272 13.93 -9.69 1.10
N LEU A 273 13.51 -9.52 2.34
CA LEU A 273 14.35 -9.49 3.54
C LEU A 273 14.12 -10.74 4.39
N THR A 274 15.15 -11.15 5.11
CA THR A 274 15.07 -12.18 6.15
C THR A 274 15.38 -11.56 7.51
N GLU A 275 15.31 -12.34 8.58
CA GLU A 275 15.72 -11.91 9.94
C GLU A 275 17.20 -11.54 10.03
N GLU A 276 18.03 -11.96 9.07
CA GLU A 276 19.46 -11.60 9.03
C GLU A 276 19.68 -10.15 8.57
N TRP A 277 18.67 -9.54 7.92
CA TRP A 277 18.76 -8.16 7.46
C TRP A 277 19.03 -7.21 8.63
N GLN A 278 20.03 -6.33 8.43
CA GLN A 278 20.38 -5.29 9.39
C GLN A 278 19.80 -3.96 8.91
N PRO A 279 18.83 -3.37 9.64
CA PRO A 279 18.20 -2.14 9.19
C PRO A 279 19.21 -1.01 9.00
N ARG A 280 19.12 -0.35 7.84
CA ARG A 280 19.90 0.85 7.54
C ARG A 280 19.14 2.06 8.07
N VAL A 281 19.89 2.99 8.65
CA VAL A 281 19.36 4.28 9.10
C VAL A 281 20.04 5.37 8.28
N GLU A 282 19.33 5.87 7.28
CA GLU A 282 19.84 6.85 6.34
C GLU A 282 19.48 8.28 6.80
N GLU A 283 20.36 9.25 6.53
CA GLU A 283 20.02 10.66 6.68
C GLU A 283 19.08 11.07 5.54
N HIS A 284 18.03 11.84 5.83
CA HIS A 284 17.07 12.25 4.80
C HIS A 284 17.75 13.12 3.73
N ARG A 285 17.76 12.63 2.48
CA ARG A 285 18.21 13.35 1.30
C ARG A 285 17.26 13.08 0.14
N LEU A 286 17.05 14.06 -0.74
CA LEU A 286 16.08 13.94 -1.84
C LEU A 286 16.44 12.77 -2.76
N GLU A 287 17.73 12.60 -3.07
CA GLU A 287 18.26 11.51 -3.89
C GLU A 287 18.13 10.12 -3.25
N LEU A 288 17.94 10.05 -1.93
CA LEU A 288 17.67 8.79 -1.23
C LEU A 288 16.18 8.47 -1.18
N PHE A 289 15.33 9.49 -1.26
CA PHE A 289 13.89 9.29 -1.41
C PHE A 289 13.59 8.71 -2.80
N THR A 290 14.24 9.21 -3.84
CA THR A 290 13.99 8.79 -5.21
C THR A 290 15.29 8.86 -6.03
N GLU A 291 15.69 7.76 -6.67
CA GLU A 291 16.87 7.72 -7.55
C GLU A 291 16.61 8.56 -8.81
N TRP A 292 15.43 8.35 -9.40
CA TRP A 292 14.87 9.14 -10.48
C TRP A 292 13.36 9.00 -10.43
N ALA A 293 12.65 10.08 -10.78
CA ALA A 293 11.24 10.04 -11.09
C ALA A 293 10.87 11.18 -12.02
N ILE A 294 9.74 11.02 -12.69
CA ILE A 294 9.20 12.02 -13.60
C ILE A 294 8.03 12.71 -12.90
N GLU A 295 8.22 13.98 -12.54
CA GLU A 295 7.12 14.82 -12.06
C GLU A 295 6.12 15.07 -13.19
N GLY A 296 4.82 15.03 -12.87
CA GLY A 296 3.73 15.23 -13.83
C GLY A 296 3.47 14.05 -14.76
N GLY A 297 4.28 12.99 -14.71
CA GLY A 297 4.04 11.77 -15.48
C GLY A 297 4.55 11.79 -16.92
N LEU A 298 4.16 10.75 -17.65
CA LEU A 298 4.34 10.64 -19.08
C LEU A 298 3.01 10.87 -19.81
N ASP A 299 3.06 11.59 -20.92
CA ASP A 299 1.95 11.73 -21.84
C ASP A 299 1.61 10.37 -22.46
N ASP A 300 0.33 9.99 -22.44
CA ASP A 300 -0.11 8.65 -22.78
C ASP A 300 -0.03 8.36 -24.30
N THR A 301 0.03 9.41 -25.13
CA THR A 301 0.12 9.30 -26.58
C THR A 301 1.56 9.32 -27.07
N THR A 302 2.33 10.35 -26.68
CA THR A 302 3.72 10.57 -27.10
C THR A 302 4.73 9.76 -26.30
N ARG A 303 4.34 9.25 -25.12
CA ARG A 303 5.19 8.52 -24.17
C ARG A 303 6.41 9.32 -23.71
N ARG A 304 6.28 10.64 -23.67
CA ARG A 304 7.32 11.59 -23.21
C ARG A 304 6.84 12.30 -21.96
N GLN A 305 7.77 12.85 -21.17
CA GLN A 305 7.43 13.65 -20.00
C GLN A 305 6.44 14.76 -20.37
N VAL A 306 5.38 14.88 -19.58
CA VAL A 306 4.44 16.00 -19.68
C VAL A 306 5.21 17.29 -19.36
N LYS A 307 5.23 18.24 -20.29
CA LYS A 307 5.89 19.53 -20.06
C LYS A 307 4.94 20.47 -19.33
N PRO A 308 5.43 21.27 -18.37
CA PRO A 308 4.66 22.40 -17.86
C PRO A 308 4.27 23.32 -19.02
N VAL A 309 3.02 23.75 -19.04
CA VAL A 309 2.52 24.78 -19.98
C VAL A 309 2.91 26.16 -19.47
#